data_AF-A0AAX0Z2R9-F1
#
_entry.id   AF-A0AAX0Z2R9-F1
#
_cell.length_a   1.000
_cell.length_b   1.000
_cell.length_c   1.000
_cell.angle_alpha   90.00
_cell.angle_beta   90.00
_cell.angle_gamma   90.00
#
_symmetry.space_group_name_H-M   'P 1'
#
loop_
_entity.id
_entity.type
_entity.pdbx_description
1 polymer ?
#
loop_
_entity_poly.entity_id
_entity_poly.type
_entity_poly.pdbx_seq_one_letter_code
_entity_poly.pdbx_strand_id
1 'polypeptide(L)' 'PWHPQLEFIARALTSHRGGAAWVMRRRTQQEMDELVRLAGFEKVAQRIDEFGIFTVSLARRTA' A
#
# COMPACT_ATOMS: atom_id res chain seq x y z
N PRO A 1 -1.75 -1.74 11.68
CA PRO A 1 -2.05 -0.72 10.65
C PRO A 1 -3.53 -0.31 10.74
N TRP A 2 -3.84 0.98 10.57
CA TRP A 2 -5.18 1.55 10.73
C TRP A 2 -5.54 2.37 9.49
N HIS A 3 -6.84 2.44 9.14
CA HIS A 3 -7.34 3.26 8.05
C HIS A 3 -8.83 3.57 8.29
N PRO A 4 -9.23 4.84 8.45
CA PRO A 4 -10.58 5.20 8.90
C PRO A 4 -11.66 4.90 7.87
N GLN A 5 -11.33 5.03 6.58
CA GLN A 5 -12.29 4.95 5.48
C GLN A 5 -12.18 3.66 4.65
N LEU A 6 -11.55 2.60 5.19
CA LEU A 6 -11.21 1.41 4.39
C LEU A 6 -12.43 0.77 3.73
N GLU A 7 -13.53 0.62 4.49
CA GLU A 7 -14.77 0.04 4.00
C GLU A 7 -15.50 0.95 3.00
N PHE A 8 -15.50 2.26 3.26
CA PHE A 8 -16.11 3.23 2.35
C PHE A 8 -15.44 3.18 0.97
N ILE A 9 -14.11 3.26 0.92
CA ILE A 9 -13.34 3.21 -0.33
C ILE A 9 -13.56 1.87 -1.05
N ALA A 10 -13.60 0.76 -0.31
CA ALA A 10 -13.88 -0.55 -0.87
C ALA A 10 -15.22 -0.61 -1.61
N ARG A 11 -16.25 0.07 -1.11
CA ARG A 11 -17.60 0.10 -1.69
C ARG A 11 -17.79 1.20 -2.74
N ALA A 12 -17.02 2.28 -2.68
CA ALA A 12 -17.16 3.43 -3.57
C ALA A 12 -16.33 3.32 -4.87
N LEU A 13 -15.13 2.74 -4.81
CA LEU A 13 -14.19 2.72 -5.95
C LEU A 13 -14.37 1.48 -6.85
N THR A 14 -15.59 1.19 -7.29
CA THR A 14 -15.93 -0.08 -7.97
C THR A 14 -15.79 -0.05 -9.50
N SER A 15 -15.39 1.09 -10.07
CA SER A 15 -15.30 1.29 -11.53
C SER A 15 -14.43 0.24 -12.24
N HIS A 16 -13.30 -0.14 -11.64
CA HIS A 16 -12.39 -1.16 -12.17
C HIS A 16 -12.71 -2.59 -11.72
N ARG A 17 -13.82 -2.80 -11.02
CA ARG A 17 -14.27 -4.12 -10.57
C ARG A 17 -15.69 -4.46 -11.06
N GLY A 18 -16.12 -3.84 -12.17
CA GLY A 18 -17.44 -4.09 -12.75
C GLY A 18 -18.60 -3.81 -11.79
N GLY A 19 -18.45 -2.81 -10.92
CA GLY A 19 -19.46 -2.47 -9.92
C GLY A 19 -19.39 -3.25 -8.60
N ALA A 20 -18.53 -4.28 -8.51
CA ALA A 20 -18.38 -5.04 -7.27
C ALA A 20 -17.44 -4.34 -6.26
N ALA A 21 -17.69 -4.52 -4.96
CA ALA A 21 -16.86 -3.93 -3.89
C ALA A 21 -15.47 -4.57 -3.79
N TRP A 22 -14.42 -3.84 -3.44
CA TRP A 22 -13.09 -4.42 -3.22
C TRP A 22 -12.99 -5.18 -1.89
N VAL A 23 -12.12 -6.19 -1.83
CA VAL A 23 -11.63 -6.73 -0.56
C VAL A 23 -10.32 -6.03 -0.24
N MET A 24 -10.36 -5.09 0.70
CA MET A 24 -9.19 -4.30 1.07
C MET A 24 -8.54 -4.84 2.34
N ARG A 25 -7.22 -5.06 2.27
CA ARG A 25 -6.40 -5.49 3.42
C ARG A 25 -5.39 -4.40 3.77
N ARG A 26 -5.36 -4.03 5.05
CA ARG A 26 -4.31 -3.17 5.61
C ARG A 26 -3.03 -4.00 5.70
N ARG A 27 -1.93 -3.51 5.12
CA ARG A 27 -0.61 -4.15 5.19
C ARG A 27 0.30 -3.43 6.17
N THR A 28 1.23 -4.13 6.79
CA THR A 28 2.30 -3.51 7.58
C THR A 28 3.40 -3.00 6.66
N GLN A 29 4.23 -2.08 7.16
CA GLN A 29 5.43 -1.66 6.40
C GLN A 29 6.40 -2.82 6.20
N GLN A 30 6.50 -3.72 7.19
CA GLN A 30 7.39 -4.88 7.11
C GLN A 30 7.00 -5.85 5.98
N GLU A 31 5.70 -6.06 5.74
CA GLU A 31 5.22 -6.80 4.56
C GLU A 31 5.61 -6.10 3.25
N MET A 32 5.53 -4.77 3.20
CA MET A 32 5.92 -4.00 2.01
C MET A 32 7.44 -4.05 1.77
N ASP A 33 8.24 -3.97 2.83
CA ASP A 33 9.70 -4.05 2.76
C ASP A 33 10.15 -5.42 2.24
N GLU A 34 9.50 -6.49 2.68
CA GLU A 34 9.75 -7.84 2.19
C GLU A 34 9.40 -7.97 0.70
N LEU A 35 8.28 -7.39 0.24
CA LEU A 35 7.92 -7.37 -1.18
C LEU A 35 8.95 -6.61 -2.03
N VAL A 36 9.47 -5.48 -1.53
CA VAL A 36 10.53 -4.72 -2.20
C VAL A 36 11.80 -5.58 -2.34
N ARG A 37 12.20 -6.24 -1.25
CA ARG A 37 13.36 -7.13 -1.22
C ARG A 37 13.22 -8.30 -2.19
N LEU A 38 12.08 -8.99 -2.16
CA LEU A 38 11.78 -10.12 -3.04
C LEU A 38 11.73 -9.73 -4.52
N ALA A 39 11.37 -8.48 -4.83
CA ALA A 39 11.39 -7.95 -6.18
C ALA A 39 12.82 -7.59 -6.69
N GLY A 40 13.87 -7.77 -5.87
CA GLY A 40 15.24 -7.43 -6.24
C GLY A 40 15.56 -5.94 -6.09
N PHE A 41 14.99 -5.31 -5.07
CA PHE A 41 15.24 -3.91 -4.74
C PHE A 41 15.68 -3.75 -3.28
N GLU A 42 16.45 -2.71 -3.04
CA GLU A 42 16.81 -2.21 -1.72
C GLU A 42 16.02 -0.92 -1.45
N LYS A 43 15.28 -0.85 -0.33
CA LYS A 43 14.56 0.36 0.07
C LYS A 43 15.54 1.41 0.59
N VAL A 44 15.49 2.60 0.02
CA VAL A 44 16.39 3.73 0.32
C VAL A 44 15.72 4.74 1.25
N ALA A 45 14.44 5.04 1.01
CA ALA A 45 13.72 6.00 1.83
C ALA A 45 12.22 5.69 1.86
N GLN A 46 11.55 6.23 2.86
CA GLN A 46 10.10 6.21 2.99
C GLN A 46 9.58 7.63 3.28
N ARG A 47 8.41 7.94 2.75
CA ARG A 47 7.61 9.10 3.14
C ARG A 47 6.21 8.63 3.51
N ILE A 48 5.64 9.26 4.51
CA ILE A 48 4.28 9.02 4.99
C ILE A 48 3.58 10.37 5.03
N ASP A 49 2.28 10.39 4.72
CA ASP A 49 1.48 11.59 4.94
C ASP A 49 1.30 11.88 6.44
N GLU A 50 0.76 13.05 6.75
CA GLU A 50 0.54 13.52 8.12
C GLU A 50 -0.48 12.66 8.89
N PHE A 51 -1.32 11.90 8.19
CA PHE A 51 -2.40 11.10 8.76
C PHE A 51 -2.03 9.62 8.92
N GLY A 52 -0.85 9.21 8.45
CA GLY A 52 -0.40 7.83 8.46
C GLY A 52 -1.12 6.90 7.47
N ILE A 53 -1.81 7.44 6.46
CA ILE A 53 -2.69 6.68 5.55
C ILE A 53 -1.93 6.21 4.32
N PHE A 54 -1.23 7.12 3.65
CA PHE A 54 -0.45 6.83 2.45
C PHE A 54 1.04 6.77 2.78
N THR A 55 1.70 5.76 2.23
CA THR A 55 3.15 5.60 2.33
C THR A 55 3.74 5.38 0.96
N VAL A 56 4.83 6.08 0.67
CA VAL A 56 5.63 5.92 -0.55
C VAL A 56 7.02 5.45 -0.15
N SER A 57 7.51 4.38 -0.78
CA SER A 57 8.89 3.90 -0.63
C SER A 57 9.68 4.21 -1.88
N LEU A 58 10.84 4.85 -1.72
CA LEU A 58 11.87 4.95 -2.75
C LEU A 58 12.78 3.73 -2.60
N ALA A 59 12.96 2.97 -3.69
CA ALA A 59 13.83 1.80 -3.70
C ALA A 59 14.74 1.82 -4.94
N ARG A 60 15.91 1.21 -4.80
CA ARG A 60 16.94 1.08 -5.85
C ARG A 60 17.08 -0.39 -6.21
N ARG A 61 17.12 -0.69 -7.51
CA ARG A 61 17.34 -2.06 -7.99
C ARG A 61 18.71 -2.54 -7.55
N THR A 62 18.79 -3.70 -6.92
CA THR A 62 20.07 -4.37 -6.66
C THR A 62 20.59 -4.96 -7.97
N ALA A 63 21.87 -4.71 -8.27
CA ALA A 63 22.53 -5.18 -9.49
C ALA A 63 22.66 -6.71 -9.52
#